data_AF-A0A1V2RCI1-F1
#
_entry.id   AF-A0A1V2RCI1-F1
#
_cell.length_a   1.000
_cell.length_b   1.000
_cell.length_c   1.000
_cell.angle_alpha   90.00
_cell.angle_beta   90.00
_cell.angle_gamma   90.00
#
_symmetry.space_group_name_H-M   'P 1'
#
loop_
_entity.id
_entity.type
_entity.pdbx_description
1 polymer ?
#
loop_
_entity_poly.entity_id
_entity_poly.type
_entity_poly.pdbx_seq_one_letter_code
_entity_poly.pdbx_strand_id
1 'polypeptide(L)'
;MVNDGEIDIYYNGELETTIENSGDGNYFKAGAYTQANCDRSSPCSGDNYGEVEIYDLNVTHDDGQSSDETEAAVRHGWGTPLPISDEFDYTGPVDPDKWAVPSGEYGGTEGCWEGHAGNGRRCAKNSTVADGMLTMLGEENGDTGWLRQELDTQYGRWEIRSRSRNIGDSGGLYHPLHLIWPTEGNRLENGEYDWVEYSDPDDQCLSAWLHYPQSPTDEKERHELCPMDMTEWHNFAFEWTPEALVGYVDGEEWFRMSDGANSERGNIQDMPSGHLNIQLDNFTGAGGLRPAVFEVDWVRVYE
;
A
#
# COMPACT_ATOMS: atom_id res chain seq x y z
N MET A 1 -22.10 6.81 -6.13
CA MET A 1 -22.05 5.64 -5.24
C MET A 1 -23.05 4.63 -5.75
N VAL A 2 -22.73 3.34 -5.70
CA VAL A 2 -23.70 2.27 -5.99
C VAL A 2 -24.00 1.59 -4.67
N ASN A 3 -25.25 1.59 -4.23
CA ASN A 3 -25.67 0.89 -3.01
C ASN A 3 -27.16 0.50 -3.13
N ASP A 4 -27.55 -0.66 -2.62
CA ASP A 4 -28.95 -1.11 -2.52
C ASP A 4 -29.78 -1.06 -3.82
N GLY A 5 -29.13 -1.17 -4.99
CA GLY A 5 -29.81 -1.07 -6.29
C GLY A 5 -30.03 0.36 -6.77
N GLU A 6 -29.41 1.34 -6.11
CA GLU A 6 -29.42 2.74 -6.45
C GLU A 6 -28.02 3.21 -6.87
N ILE A 7 -27.96 4.12 -7.83
CA ILE A 7 -26.75 4.78 -8.32
C ILE A 7 -26.88 6.27 -8.07
N ASP A 8 -26.18 6.78 -7.07
CA ASP A 8 -26.08 8.21 -6.80
C ASP A 8 -25.02 8.88 -7.67
N ILE A 9 -25.42 9.94 -8.34
CA ILE A 9 -24.57 10.76 -9.21
C ILE A 9 -24.38 12.13 -8.56
N TYR A 10 -23.12 12.47 -8.32
CA TYR A 10 -22.72 13.74 -7.73
C TYR A 10 -21.98 14.60 -8.77
N TYR A 11 -22.17 15.92 -8.71
CA TYR A 11 -21.40 16.89 -9.46
C TYR A 11 -20.95 18.02 -8.52
N ASN A 12 -19.63 18.29 -8.48
CA ASN A 12 -19.03 19.25 -7.53
C ASN A 12 -19.44 19.02 -6.06
N GLY A 13 -19.61 17.77 -5.66
CA GLY A 13 -20.02 17.38 -4.31
C GLY A 13 -21.53 17.50 -4.02
N GLU A 14 -22.34 17.95 -4.97
CA GLU A 14 -23.81 17.99 -4.83
C GLU A 14 -24.46 16.77 -5.49
N LEU A 15 -25.45 16.16 -4.82
CA LEU A 15 -26.23 15.06 -5.38
C LEU A 15 -27.13 15.60 -6.50
N GLU A 16 -26.86 15.18 -7.73
CA GLU A 16 -27.61 15.60 -8.92
C GLU A 16 -28.81 14.67 -9.16
N THR A 17 -28.61 13.36 -9.01
CA THR A 17 -29.68 12.37 -9.18
C THR A 17 -29.32 11.03 -8.55
N THR A 18 -30.35 10.24 -8.27
CA THR A 18 -30.27 8.81 -7.93
C THR A 18 -30.95 8.01 -9.04
N ILE A 19 -30.32 6.93 -9.51
CA ILE A 19 -30.85 6.04 -10.54
C ILE A 19 -31.05 4.65 -9.96
N GLU A 20 -32.30 4.18 -9.96
CA GLU A 20 -32.64 2.79 -9.64
C GLU A 20 -32.15 1.85 -10.74
N ASN A 21 -31.15 1.03 -10.45
CA ASN A 21 -30.67 -0.01 -11.35
C ASN A 21 -29.97 -1.15 -10.58
N SER A 22 -30.48 -2.37 -10.76
CA SER A 22 -29.89 -3.61 -10.23
C SER A 22 -29.54 -4.55 -11.39
N GLY A 23 -28.28 -4.96 -11.52
CA GLY A 23 -27.87 -5.95 -12.53
C GLY A 23 -26.36 -6.15 -12.64
N ASP A 24 -25.94 -7.28 -13.19
CA ASP A 24 -24.53 -7.59 -13.46
C ASP A 24 -24.06 -6.91 -14.75
N GLY A 25 -22.77 -6.57 -14.83
CA GLY A 25 -22.17 -5.98 -16.04
C GLY A 25 -22.49 -4.49 -16.24
N ASN A 26 -22.88 -3.78 -15.18
CA ASN A 26 -22.96 -2.34 -15.19
C ASN A 26 -21.58 -1.73 -15.49
N TYR A 27 -21.57 -0.67 -16.28
CA TYR A 27 -20.34 0.08 -16.56
C TYR A 27 -20.66 1.57 -16.47
N PHE A 28 -19.73 2.33 -15.91
CA PHE A 28 -19.77 3.79 -15.94
C PHE A 28 -18.98 4.32 -17.14
N LYS A 29 -19.49 5.38 -17.78
CA LYS A 29 -18.76 6.12 -18.82
C LYS A 29 -18.83 7.61 -18.47
N ALA A 30 -17.67 8.22 -18.25
CA ALA A 30 -17.53 9.67 -18.25
C ALA A 30 -16.95 10.14 -19.59
N GLY A 31 -17.50 11.22 -20.12
CA GLY A 31 -17.10 11.81 -21.39
C GLY A 31 -18.26 12.50 -22.09
N ALA A 32 -18.00 13.16 -23.21
CA ALA A 32 -19.03 13.70 -24.09
C ALA A 32 -18.74 13.30 -25.54
N TYR A 33 -19.80 13.02 -26.28
CA TYR A 33 -19.72 12.89 -27.73
C TYR A 33 -19.78 14.27 -28.36
N THR A 34 -18.62 14.85 -28.64
CA THR A 34 -18.54 16.14 -29.31
C THR A 34 -18.88 15.99 -30.79
N GLN A 35 -20.05 16.48 -31.20
CA GLN A 35 -20.46 16.53 -32.60
C GLN A 35 -20.62 17.97 -33.04
N ALA A 36 -20.02 18.33 -34.18
CA ALA A 36 -20.27 19.62 -34.80
C ALA A 36 -21.71 19.68 -35.32
N ASN A 37 -22.45 20.70 -34.90
CA ASN A 37 -23.75 21.00 -35.49
C ASN A 37 -23.51 21.69 -36.84
N CYS A 38 -23.52 20.92 -37.93
CA CYS A 38 -23.26 21.45 -39.28
C CYS A 38 -24.30 22.47 -39.76
N ASP A 39 -25.50 22.54 -39.18
CA ASP A 39 -26.48 23.58 -39.50
C ASP A 39 -26.09 24.95 -38.90
N ARG A 40 -25.12 24.95 -37.96
CA ARG A 40 -24.66 26.14 -37.24
C ARG A 40 -23.14 26.37 -37.31
N SER A 41 -22.42 25.55 -38.06
CA SER A 41 -20.96 25.63 -38.19
C SER A 41 -20.55 25.79 -39.66
N SER A 42 -19.64 26.73 -39.94
CA SER A 42 -19.02 26.88 -41.25
C SER A 42 -17.53 27.26 -41.09
N PRO A 43 -16.59 26.42 -41.53
CA PRO A 43 -16.79 25.14 -42.20
C PRO A 43 -17.29 24.05 -41.23
N CYS A 44 -18.15 23.15 -41.72
CA CYS A 44 -18.35 21.86 -41.06
C CYS A 44 -17.39 20.85 -41.70
N SER A 45 -16.28 20.56 -41.02
CA SER A 45 -15.26 19.61 -41.48
C SER A 45 -14.81 18.69 -40.35
N GLY A 46 -14.01 17.68 -40.69
CA GLY A 46 -13.34 16.83 -39.70
C GLY A 46 -12.35 17.57 -38.80
N ASP A 47 -12.07 18.86 -39.07
CA ASP A 47 -11.22 19.72 -38.24
C ASP A 47 -12.01 20.40 -37.10
N ASN A 48 -13.34 20.24 -37.05
CA ASN A 48 -14.13 20.68 -35.90
C ASN A 48 -13.84 19.75 -34.72
N TYR A 49 -12.78 20.05 -33.98
CA TYR A 49 -12.36 19.32 -32.80
C TYR A 49 -13.21 19.70 -31.58
N GLY A 50 -13.65 18.68 -30.85
CA GLY A 50 -14.14 18.83 -29.49
C GLY A 50 -13.41 17.83 -28.62
N GLU A 51 -13.08 18.25 -27.41
CA GLU A 51 -12.33 17.48 -26.44
C GLU A 51 -13.07 17.51 -25.11
N VAL A 52 -12.92 16.42 -24.37
CA VAL A 52 -13.30 16.37 -22.97
C VAL A 52 -12.07 16.02 -22.19
N GLU A 53 -11.62 16.95 -21.36
CA GLU A 53 -10.60 16.69 -20.35
C GLU A 53 -11.32 16.34 -19.04
N ILE A 54 -11.02 15.16 -18.51
CA ILE A 54 -11.47 14.73 -17.18
C ILE A 54 -10.24 14.84 -16.28
N TYR A 55 -10.27 15.78 -15.33
CA TYR A 55 -9.14 16.02 -14.42
C TYR A 55 -9.09 15.03 -13.27
N ASP A 56 -10.26 14.58 -12.82
CA ASP A 56 -10.39 13.61 -11.73
C ASP A 56 -11.67 12.80 -11.91
N LEU A 57 -11.62 11.52 -11.57
CA LEU A 57 -12.73 10.59 -11.59
C LEU A 57 -12.54 9.56 -10.47
N ASN A 58 -13.33 9.69 -9.41
CA ASN A 58 -13.42 8.67 -8.38
C ASN A 58 -14.62 7.76 -8.65
N VAL A 59 -14.39 6.45 -8.75
CA VAL A 59 -15.43 5.43 -8.87
C VAL A 59 -15.30 4.49 -7.68
N THR A 60 -16.26 4.54 -6.77
CA THR A 60 -16.36 3.61 -5.65
C THR A 60 -17.41 2.55 -5.95
N HIS A 61 -16.99 1.29 -5.86
CA HIS A 61 -17.86 0.13 -5.79
C HIS A 61 -17.92 -0.27 -4.31
N ASP A 62 -19.07 -0.07 -3.68
CA ASP A 62 -19.35 -0.58 -2.34
C ASP A 62 -20.16 -1.86 -2.57
N ASP A 63 -19.55 -3.02 -2.30
CA ASP A 63 -20.14 -4.33 -2.59
C ASP A 63 -21.26 -4.70 -1.58
N GLY A 64 -21.80 -3.71 -0.86
CA GLY A 64 -22.79 -3.91 0.18
C GLY A 64 -22.22 -4.54 1.45
N GLN A 65 -20.89 -4.71 1.51
CA GLN A 65 -20.16 -4.86 2.76
C GLN A 65 -19.77 -3.45 3.18
N SER A 66 -20.43 -2.88 4.20
CA SER A 66 -20.02 -1.59 4.76
C SER A 66 -18.50 -1.58 4.95
N SER A 67 -17.80 -0.46 4.76
CA SER A 67 -16.34 -0.35 5.02
C SER A 67 -15.90 -1.04 6.33
N ASP A 68 -16.78 -1.03 7.34
CA ASP A 68 -16.67 -1.71 8.63
C ASP A 68 -16.50 -3.24 8.56
N GLU A 69 -16.97 -3.88 7.48
CA GLU A 69 -16.87 -5.33 7.27
C GLU A 69 -15.57 -5.76 6.61
N THR A 70 -14.72 -4.90 6.06
CA THR A 70 -13.41 -5.35 5.52
C THR A 70 -12.24 -4.93 6.40
N GLU A 71 -12.50 -4.23 7.50
CA GLU A 71 -11.48 -3.82 8.46
C GLU A 71 -11.32 -4.88 9.57
N ALA A 72 -10.10 -5.41 9.73
CA ALA A 72 -9.74 -6.31 10.82
C ALA A 72 -9.98 -5.65 12.18
N ALA A 73 -9.65 -4.37 12.32
CA ALA A 73 -9.87 -3.62 13.56
C ALA A 73 -11.33 -3.60 13.99
N VAL A 74 -12.26 -3.45 13.05
CA VAL A 74 -13.70 -3.44 13.34
C VAL A 74 -14.19 -4.84 13.68
N ARG A 75 -13.86 -5.84 12.87
CA ARG A 75 -14.29 -7.23 13.08
C ARG A 75 -13.80 -7.81 14.41
N HIS A 76 -12.57 -7.49 14.78
CA HIS A 76 -11.91 -8.03 15.98
C HIS A 76 -11.92 -7.06 17.16
N GLY A 77 -12.53 -5.88 17.01
CA GLY A 77 -12.77 -4.92 18.09
C GLY A 77 -11.48 -4.32 18.67
N TRP A 78 -10.51 -3.98 17.82
CA TRP A 78 -9.21 -3.41 18.23
C TRP A 78 -9.32 -1.99 18.82
N GLY A 79 -10.46 -1.33 18.66
CA GLY A 79 -10.75 -0.05 19.29
C GLY A 79 -10.39 1.14 18.41
N THR A 80 -9.88 2.21 19.02
CA THR A 80 -9.59 3.46 18.32
C THR A 80 -8.14 3.49 17.84
N PRO A 81 -7.86 3.90 16.59
CA PRO A 81 -6.50 4.07 16.12
C PRO A 81 -5.69 5.04 16.99
N LEU A 82 -4.42 4.71 17.21
CA LEU A 82 -3.45 5.52 17.93
C LEU A 82 -3.07 6.78 17.14
N PRO A 83 -2.62 7.87 17.79
CA PRO A 83 -2.26 9.12 17.10
C PRO A 83 -1.14 9.01 16.06
N ILE A 84 -0.35 7.93 16.09
CA ILE A 84 0.68 7.66 15.08
C ILE A 84 0.10 7.22 13.72
N SER A 85 -1.19 6.88 13.69
CA SER A 85 -1.93 6.54 12.47
C SER A 85 -1.94 7.72 11.49
N ASP A 86 -2.04 7.42 10.20
CA ASP A 86 -2.05 8.42 9.15
C ASP A 86 -3.10 8.11 8.07
N GLU A 87 -4.03 9.05 7.86
CA GLU A 87 -5.07 8.96 6.83
C GLU A 87 -4.65 9.68 5.54
N PHE A 88 -3.43 10.24 5.49
CA PHE A 88 -2.86 10.86 4.28
C PHE A 88 -3.71 11.97 3.63
N ASP A 89 -4.60 12.61 4.40
CA ASP A 89 -5.45 13.75 4.02
C ASP A 89 -4.69 15.10 3.95
N TYR A 90 -3.52 15.11 3.32
CA TYR A 90 -2.70 16.30 3.13
C TYR A 90 -1.98 16.28 1.78
N THR A 91 -1.18 17.30 1.50
CA THR A 91 -0.38 17.36 0.26
C THR A 91 1.04 17.78 0.56
N GLY A 92 2.00 17.00 0.07
CA GLY A 92 3.42 17.25 0.24
C GLY A 92 4.21 16.03 0.70
N PRO A 93 5.36 16.20 1.38
CA PRO A 93 6.06 15.09 2.01
C PRO A 93 5.21 14.50 3.14
N VAL A 94 5.49 13.24 3.50
CA VAL A 94 4.89 12.57 4.67
C VAL A 94 5.13 13.38 5.97
N ASP A 95 4.20 13.26 6.91
CA ASP A 95 4.30 13.91 8.22
C ASP A 95 5.54 13.42 9.00
N PRO A 96 6.52 14.30 9.27
CA PRO A 96 7.75 13.92 9.97
C PRO A 96 7.55 13.57 11.44
N ASP A 97 6.39 13.90 12.03
CA ASP A 97 6.05 13.46 13.39
C ASP A 97 5.58 11.98 13.41
N LYS A 98 5.26 11.42 12.24
CA LYS A 98 4.79 10.04 12.07
C LYS A 98 5.75 9.16 11.28
N TRP A 99 6.53 9.74 10.38
CA TRP A 99 7.34 9.00 9.41
C TRP A 99 8.74 9.57 9.25
N ALA A 100 9.74 8.72 9.41
CA ALA A 100 11.10 8.95 8.96
C ALA A 100 11.27 8.54 7.50
N VAL A 101 12.00 9.37 6.75
CA VAL A 101 12.40 9.17 5.35
C VAL A 101 13.94 9.20 5.23
N PRO A 102 14.51 8.69 4.13
CA PRO A 102 15.93 8.88 3.84
C PRO A 102 16.34 10.35 3.85
N SER A 103 17.55 10.63 4.34
CA SER A 103 18.07 11.99 4.51
C SER A 103 19.56 12.08 4.16
N GLY A 104 20.12 13.29 4.03
CA GLY A 104 21.52 13.47 3.62
C GLY A 104 21.70 13.35 2.10
N GLU A 105 22.84 12.85 1.64
CA GLU A 105 23.16 12.71 0.21
C GLU A 105 23.82 11.35 -0.05
N TYR A 106 23.29 10.60 -1.03
CA TYR A 106 23.88 9.34 -1.49
C TYR A 106 23.82 9.25 -3.02
N GLY A 107 24.89 8.75 -3.64
CA GLY A 107 24.99 8.66 -5.09
C GLY A 107 24.82 10.00 -5.82
N GLY A 108 25.15 11.12 -5.16
CA GLY A 108 25.00 12.48 -5.71
C GLY A 108 23.55 12.98 -5.77
N THR A 109 22.66 12.43 -4.93
CA THR A 109 21.26 12.88 -4.84
C THR A 109 20.89 13.12 -3.38
N GLU A 110 20.39 14.32 -3.10
CA GLU A 110 19.93 14.75 -1.79
C GLU A 110 18.66 13.99 -1.38
N GLY A 111 18.52 13.71 -0.09
CA GLY A 111 17.41 12.99 0.48
C GLY A 111 17.41 11.50 0.13
N CYS A 112 18.58 10.91 -0.19
CA CYS A 112 18.68 9.50 -0.56
C CYS A 112 19.69 8.75 0.31
N TRP A 113 19.39 7.46 0.52
CA TRP A 113 20.29 6.44 1.07
C TRP A 113 20.57 5.36 0.04
N GLU A 114 21.55 4.51 0.34
CA GLU A 114 21.72 3.24 -0.36
C GLU A 114 20.43 2.40 -0.27
N GLY A 115 20.01 1.83 -1.40
CA GLY A 115 18.85 0.94 -1.42
C GLY A 115 19.17 -0.47 -0.94
N HIS A 116 18.19 -1.37 -1.07
CA HIS A 116 18.29 -2.74 -0.55
C HIS A 116 19.55 -3.46 -1.06
N ALA A 117 20.40 -3.91 -0.14
CA ALA A 117 21.66 -4.61 -0.45
C ALA A 117 22.56 -3.90 -1.49
N GLY A 118 22.50 -2.57 -1.56
CA GLY A 118 23.27 -1.77 -2.53
C GLY A 118 22.60 -1.56 -3.88
N ASN A 119 21.36 -2.04 -4.08
CA ASN A 119 20.61 -1.85 -5.31
C ASN A 119 19.81 -0.55 -5.29
N GLY A 120 20.00 0.29 -6.30
CA GLY A 120 19.28 1.55 -6.43
C GLY A 120 19.46 2.46 -5.22
N ARG A 121 18.46 3.30 -4.97
CA ARG A 121 18.45 4.24 -3.84
C ARG A 121 17.06 4.34 -3.25
N ARG A 122 16.98 4.45 -1.93
CA ARG A 122 15.75 4.86 -1.25
C ARG A 122 15.82 6.37 -1.05
N CYS A 123 14.80 7.09 -1.47
CA CYS A 123 14.82 8.55 -1.55
C CYS A 123 13.53 9.15 -0.99
N ALA A 124 13.65 10.23 -0.19
CA ALA A 124 12.50 10.94 0.38
C ALA A 124 11.55 11.50 -0.68
N LYS A 125 12.09 11.98 -1.82
CA LYS A 125 11.27 12.50 -2.93
C LYS A 125 10.31 11.45 -3.53
N ASN A 126 10.60 10.16 -3.31
CA ASN A 126 9.86 9.05 -3.88
C ASN A 126 8.71 8.60 -2.97
N SER A 127 8.45 9.28 -1.85
CA SER A 127 7.27 9.10 -0.99
C SER A 127 6.55 10.43 -0.83
N THR A 128 5.40 10.59 -1.48
CA THR A 128 4.64 11.85 -1.47
C THR A 128 3.17 11.60 -1.19
N VAL A 129 2.54 12.56 -0.52
CA VAL A 129 1.11 12.52 -0.20
C VAL A 129 0.38 13.55 -1.07
N ALA A 130 -0.69 13.10 -1.71
CA ALA A 130 -1.61 13.92 -2.48
C ALA A 130 -2.91 13.14 -2.69
N ASP A 131 -4.01 13.83 -3.00
CA ASP A 131 -5.29 13.20 -3.38
C ASP A 131 -5.80 12.14 -2.39
N GLY A 132 -5.54 12.36 -1.09
CA GLY A 132 -5.97 11.48 0.01
C GLY A 132 -5.14 10.21 0.17
N MET A 133 -3.95 10.10 -0.44
CA MET A 133 -3.13 8.90 -0.33
C MET A 133 -1.63 9.20 -0.34
N LEU A 134 -0.85 8.31 0.27
CA LEU A 134 0.58 8.19 0.05
C LEU A 134 0.83 7.44 -1.26
N THR A 135 1.75 7.96 -2.08
CA THR A 135 2.31 7.25 -3.24
C THR A 135 3.81 7.08 -3.06
N MET A 136 4.28 5.82 -3.10
CA MET A 136 5.68 5.48 -3.32
C MET A 136 5.94 5.23 -4.80
N LEU A 137 6.85 5.99 -5.40
CA LEU A 137 7.23 5.85 -6.81
C LEU A 137 8.56 5.11 -6.94
N GLY A 138 8.55 3.97 -7.63
CA GLY A 138 9.74 3.30 -8.14
C GLY A 138 10.08 3.81 -9.54
N GLU A 139 11.28 4.33 -9.74
CA GLU A 139 11.74 4.94 -11.00
C GLU A 139 12.60 3.98 -11.84
N GLU A 140 12.70 4.21 -13.16
CA GLU A 140 13.52 3.36 -14.05
C GLU A 140 15.02 3.30 -13.65
N ASN A 141 15.51 4.35 -13.00
CA ASN A 141 16.89 4.46 -12.50
C ASN A 141 17.14 3.70 -11.18
N GLY A 142 16.11 3.06 -10.60
CA GLY A 142 16.23 2.34 -9.33
C GLY A 142 16.01 3.19 -8.08
N ASP A 143 15.66 4.48 -8.21
CA ASP A 143 15.21 5.30 -7.08
C ASP A 143 13.83 4.84 -6.61
N THR A 144 13.58 4.84 -5.30
CA THR A 144 12.31 4.37 -4.74
C THR A 144 11.99 4.92 -3.36
N GLY A 145 10.77 4.68 -2.90
CA GLY A 145 10.28 5.08 -1.58
C GLY A 145 10.65 4.11 -0.47
N TRP A 146 10.84 4.66 0.73
CA TRP A 146 10.99 3.94 1.99
C TRP A 146 10.48 4.82 3.12
N LEU A 147 9.72 4.25 4.04
CA LEU A 147 9.26 4.91 5.26
C LEU A 147 9.55 4.04 6.48
N ARG A 148 9.85 4.69 7.60
CA ARG A 148 9.79 4.11 8.95
C ARG A 148 8.79 4.89 9.79
N GLN A 149 7.88 4.21 10.46
CA GLN A 149 6.98 4.84 11.43
C GLN A 149 7.75 5.30 12.68
N GLU A 150 7.44 6.48 13.20
CA GLU A 150 8.01 7.05 14.43
C GLU A 150 7.35 6.47 15.70
N LEU A 151 7.19 5.13 15.72
CA LEU A 151 6.78 4.34 16.87
C LEU A 151 7.63 3.09 16.93
N ASP A 152 8.53 3.04 17.92
CA ASP A 152 9.17 1.80 18.36
C ASP A 152 8.31 1.19 19.47
N THR A 153 7.91 -0.06 19.29
CA THR A 153 7.09 -0.78 20.27
C THR A 153 7.45 -2.26 20.31
N GLN A 154 7.17 -2.88 21.46
CA GLN A 154 7.03 -4.32 21.56
C GLN A 154 5.53 -4.62 21.56
N TYR A 155 5.07 -5.35 20.55
CA TYR A 155 3.65 -5.61 20.29
C TYR A 155 2.87 -4.41 19.74
N GLY A 156 1.77 -4.73 19.08
CA GLY A 156 0.85 -3.77 18.48
C GLY A 156 0.05 -4.41 17.36
N ARG A 157 -0.84 -3.61 16.79
CA ARG A 157 -1.63 -4.01 15.63
C ARG A 157 -1.56 -2.93 14.57
N TRP A 158 -1.34 -3.32 13.34
CA TRP A 158 -1.28 -2.41 12.19
C TRP A 158 -2.32 -2.84 11.18
N GLU A 159 -3.01 -1.89 10.58
CA GLU A 159 -3.88 -2.12 9.46
C GLU A 159 -3.61 -1.06 8.40
N ILE A 160 -3.41 -1.49 7.17
CA ILE A 160 -2.94 -0.65 6.07
C ILE A 160 -3.76 -0.96 4.84
N ARG A 161 -4.42 0.06 4.29
CA ARG A 161 -5.13 -0.05 3.02
C ARG A 161 -4.20 0.36 1.90
N SER A 162 -3.83 -0.60 1.05
CA SER A 162 -2.83 -0.36 0.00
C SER A 162 -3.07 -1.17 -1.26
N ARG A 163 -2.44 -0.75 -2.36
CA ARG A 163 -2.35 -1.48 -3.64
C ARG A 163 -1.05 -1.14 -4.36
N SER A 164 -0.57 -2.01 -5.24
CA SER A 164 0.62 -1.74 -6.06
C SER A 164 0.35 -1.98 -7.53
N ARG A 165 1.05 -1.26 -8.42
CA ARG A 165 0.91 -1.42 -9.86
C ARG A 165 2.23 -1.13 -10.57
N ASN A 166 2.56 -1.91 -11.59
CA ASN A 166 3.56 -1.48 -12.55
C ASN A 166 2.96 -0.44 -13.51
N ILE A 167 3.67 0.66 -13.72
CA ILE A 167 3.24 1.76 -14.61
C ILE A 167 4.13 1.90 -15.86
N GLY A 168 5.20 1.11 -15.95
CA GLY A 168 5.99 0.95 -17.17
C GLY A 168 5.71 -0.36 -17.91
N ASP A 169 6.35 -0.56 -19.06
CA ASP A 169 6.12 -1.72 -19.92
C ASP A 169 7.11 -2.89 -19.69
N SER A 170 8.34 -2.60 -19.24
CA SER A 170 9.39 -3.62 -19.10
C SER A 170 10.49 -3.17 -18.13
N GLY A 171 11.23 -4.12 -17.55
CA GLY A 171 12.36 -3.87 -16.67
C GLY A 171 12.41 -4.86 -15.51
N GLY A 172 13.39 -4.69 -14.62
CA GLY A 172 13.40 -5.37 -13.32
C GLY A 172 12.23 -4.91 -12.44
N LEU A 173 11.74 -5.75 -11.55
CA LEU A 173 10.55 -5.47 -10.75
C LEU A 173 10.93 -4.95 -9.37
N TYR A 174 10.10 -4.06 -8.86
CA TYR A 174 10.14 -3.61 -7.47
C TYR A 174 9.38 -4.58 -6.57
N HIS A 175 9.74 -4.62 -5.30
CA HIS A 175 9.15 -5.48 -4.29
C HIS A 175 8.40 -4.60 -3.28
N PRO A 176 7.06 -4.65 -3.21
CA PRO A 176 6.32 -3.95 -2.18
C PRO A 176 6.37 -4.70 -0.85
N LEU A 177 6.61 -3.99 0.25
CA LEU A 177 6.65 -4.55 1.59
C LEU A 177 5.90 -3.70 2.62
N HIS A 178 5.17 -4.38 3.51
CA HIS A 178 4.82 -3.90 4.85
C HIS A 178 5.45 -4.83 5.87
N LEU A 179 6.30 -4.28 6.75
CA LEU A 179 7.04 -5.10 7.70
C LEU A 179 7.31 -4.42 9.04
N ILE A 180 7.49 -5.22 10.08
CA ILE A 180 8.04 -4.75 11.35
C ILE A 180 9.55 -5.02 11.35
N TRP A 181 10.33 -3.94 11.27
CA TRP A 181 11.79 -4.00 11.34
C TRP A 181 12.25 -3.81 12.80
N PRO A 182 13.24 -4.57 13.28
CA PRO A 182 13.71 -4.44 14.65
C PRO A 182 14.43 -3.11 14.89
N THR A 183 14.09 -2.42 15.98
CA THR A 183 14.64 -1.09 16.31
C THR A 183 16.18 -1.08 16.38
N GLU A 184 16.80 -2.13 16.92
CA GLU A 184 18.27 -2.26 17.07
C GLU A 184 19.00 -2.63 15.75
N GLY A 185 18.27 -2.86 14.64
CA GLY A 185 18.89 -2.96 13.31
C GLY A 185 19.65 -4.25 13.00
N ASN A 186 19.24 -5.39 13.58
CA ASN A 186 19.82 -6.70 13.27
C ASN A 186 18.74 -7.80 13.31
N ARG A 187 18.33 -8.25 12.13
CA ARG A 187 17.29 -9.27 11.96
C ARG A 187 17.65 -10.62 12.59
N LEU A 188 18.91 -11.04 12.53
CA LEU A 188 19.33 -12.34 13.09
C LEU A 188 19.24 -12.36 14.62
N GLU A 189 19.41 -11.22 15.26
CA GLU A 189 19.32 -11.10 16.72
C GLU A 189 17.91 -10.77 17.19
N ASN A 190 17.18 -9.96 16.42
CA ASN A 190 15.95 -9.31 16.89
C ASN A 190 14.68 -9.71 16.12
N GLY A 191 14.80 -10.50 15.05
CA GLY A 191 13.67 -10.89 14.20
C GLY A 191 13.30 -9.84 13.17
N GLU A 192 12.31 -10.13 12.35
CA GLU A 192 11.64 -9.24 11.38
C GLU A 192 10.36 -9.91 10.89
N TYR A 193 9.31 -9.13 10.70
CA TYR A 193 8.02 -9.67 10.32
C TYR A 193 7.52 -8.96 9.05
N ASP A 194 7.79 -9.54 7.89
CA ASP A 194 7.25 -9.12 6.60
C ASP A 194 5.90 -9.79 6.41
N TRP A 195 4.79 -9.14 6.75
CA TRP A 195 3.46 -9.75 6.58
C TRP A 195 2.85 -9.44 5.21
N VAL A 196 3.41 -8.46 4.51
CA VAL A 196 3.18 -8.23 3.09
C VAL A 196 4.53 -8.16 2.40
N GLU A 197 4.85 -9.15 1.58
CA GLU A 197 5.99 -9.13 0.68
C GLU A 197 5.67 -9.91 -0.60
N TYR A 198 5.99 -9.29 -1.75
CA TYR A 198 5.87 -9.91 -3.05
C TYR A 198 6.84 -9.24 -4.04
N SER A 199 7.18 -9.93 -5.13
CA SER A 199 8.30 -9.56 -6.01
C SER A 199 7.88 -8.86 -7.30
N ASP A 200 6.59 -8.66 -7.51
CA ASP A 200 6.00 -8.00 -8.67
C ASP A 200 4.87 -7.07 -8.23
N PRO A 201 4.88 -5.76 -8.53
CA PRO A 201 3.76 -4.89 -8.20
C PRO A 201 2.40 -5.35 -8.77
N ASP A 202 2.38 -6.20 -9.81
CA ASP A 202 1.14 -6.79 -10.35
C ASP A 202 0.92 -8.26 -9.89
N ASP A 203 1.57 -8.71 -8.81
CA ASP A 203 1.50 -10.11 -8.34
C ASP A 203 0.04 -10.54 -8.09
N GLN A 204 -0.18 -11.85 -8.19
CA GLN A 204 -1.47 -12.50 -7.97
C GLN A 204 -1.45 -13.35 -6.69
N CYS A 205 -0.46 -13.10 -5.84
CA CYS A 205 -0.18 -13.81 -4.60
C CYS A 205 0.40 -12.85 -3.57
N LEU A 206 0.00 -13.05 -2.32
CA LEU A 206 0.60 -12.42 -1.14
C LEU A 206 1.52 -13.42 -0.45
N SER A 207 2.72 -13.00 -0.03
CA SER A 207 3.57 -13.80 0.88
C SER A 207 3.83 -13.06 2.19
N ALA A 208 4.07 -13.83 3.24
CA ALA A 208 4.63 -13.36 4.50
C ALA A 208 5.89 -14.14 4.84
N TRP A 209 6.89 -13.45 5.38
CA TRP A 209 8.16 -13.98 5.86
C TRP A 209 8.39 -13.53 7.30
N LEU A 210 8.37 -14.49 8.22
CA LEU A 210 8.43 -14.21 9.65
C LEU A 210 9.75 -14.74 10.20
N HIS A 211 10.73 -13.86 10.38
CA HIS A 211 12.07 -14.18 10.84
C HIS A 211 12.13 -14.25 12.37
N TYR A 212 12.72 -15.32 12.89
CA TYR A 212 12.87 -15.48 14.33
C TYR A 212 13.96 -14.57 14.91
N PRO A 213 13.75 -13.99 16.11
CA PRO A 213 14.83 -13.39 16.88
C PRO A 213 15.83 -14.46 17.34
N GLN A 214 17.04 -14.04 17.68
CA GLN A 214 18.13 -14.88 18.19
C GLN A 214 18.42 -16.10 17.28
N SER A 215 18.23 -15.96 15.96
CA SER A 215 18.39 -17.01 14.96
C SER A 215 19.60 -16.73 14.04
N PRO A 216 20.81 -17.20 14.40
CA PRO A 216 22.02 -17.00 13.57
C PRO A 216 21.97 -17.74 12.23
N THR A 217 21.07 -18.72 12.07
CA THR A 217 20.83 -19.46 10.83
C THR A 217 19.79 -18.80 9.93
N ASP A 218 19.20 -17.68 10.36
CA ASP A 218 18.08 -17.04 9.66
C ASP A 218 16.89 -17.99 9.45
N GLU A 219 16.50 -18.67 10.52
CA GLU A 219 15.26 -19.42 10.52
C GLU A 219 14.07 -18.45 10.40
N LYS A 220 13.12 -18.83 9.56
CA LYS A 220 11.92 -18.06 9.25
C LYS A 220 10.81 -18.95 8.77
N GLU A 221 9.61 -18.47 8.91
CA GLU A 221 8.41 -19.11 8.41
C GLU A 221 7.87 -18.37 7.19
N ARG A 222 7.25 -19.12 6.28
CA ARG A 222 6.67 -18.57 5.05
C ARG A 222 5.20 -18.93 4.96
N HIS A 223 4.36 -17.93 4.73
CA HIS A 223 2.96 -18.12 4.34
C HIS A 223 2.73 -17.55 2.94
N GLU A 224 1.75 -18.11 2.22
CA GLU A 224 1.38 -17.69 0.88
C GLU A 224 -0.14 -17.76 0.73
N LEU A 225 -0.74 -16.71 0.18
CA LEU A 225 -2.16 -16.61 -0.12
C LEU A 225 -2.34 -16.31 -1.62
N CYS A 226 -2.94 -17.24 -2.34
CA CYS A 226 -3.28 -17.10 -3.76
C CYS A 226 -4.65 -17.75 -4.07
N PRO A 227 -5.42 -17.23 -5.04
CA PRO A 227 -5.17 -16.01 -5.79
C PRO A 227 -5.51 -14.74 -4.98
N MET A 228 -4.77 -13.65 -5.22
CA MET A 228 -5.02 -12.32 -4.66
C MET A 228 -4.43 -11.27 -5.60
N ASP A 229 -5.27 -10.40 -6.17
CA ASP A 229 -4.81 -9.39 -7.13
C ASP A 229 -4.24 -8.16 -6.39
N MET A 230 -2.92 -8.03 -6.34
CA MET A 230 -2.26 -6.95 -5.60
C MET A 230 -2.47 -5.56 -6.23
N THR A 231 -3.09 -5.49 -7.41
CA THR A 231 -3.47 -4.23 -8.06
C THR A 231 -4.78 -3.63 -7.53
N GLU A 232 -5.57 -4.41 -6.80
CA GLU A 232 -6.79 -3.96 -6.12
C GLU A 232 -6.49 -3.43 -4.72
N TRP A 233 -7.39 -2.59 -4.19
CA TRP A 233 -7.27 -2.10 -2.82
C TRP A 233 -7.65 -3.18 -1.83
N HIS A 234 -6.72 -3.50 -0.93
CA HIS A 234 -6.94 -4.43 0.16
C HIS A 234 -6.55 -3.81 1.51
N ASN A 235 -7.22 -4.24 2.58
CA ASN A 235 -6.85 -3.92 3.95
C ASN A 235 -5.94 -5.04 4.49
N PHE A 236 -4.65 -4.78 4.56
CA PHE A 236 -3.67 -5.71 5.13
C PHE A 236 -3.47 -5.40 6.60
N ALA A 237 -3.75 -6.35 7.48
CA ALA A 237 -3.57 -6.17 8.92
C ALA A 237 -2.59 -7.17 9.52
N PHE A 238 -1.87 -6.74 10.55
CA PHE A 238 -0.93 -7.54 11.30
C PHE A 238 -1.12 -7.31 12.80
N GLU A 239 -1.34 -8.39 13.54
CA GLU A 239 -1.41 -8.41 14.99
C GLU A 239 -0.16 -9.11 15.53
N TRP A 240 0.65 -8.38 16.30
CA TRP A 240 1.78 -8.92 17.02
C TRP A 240 1.52 -8.79 18.52
N THR A 241 1.39 -9.92 19.19
CA THR A 241 1.09 -10.01 20.64
C THR A 241 2.04 -11.00 21.31
N PRO A 242 2.08 -11.03 22.66
CA PRO A 242 2.77 -12.11 23.38
C PRO A 242 2.27 -13.51 23.02
N GLU A 243 1.01 -13.63 22.57
CA GLU A 243 0.38 -14.90 22.26
C GLU A 243 0.71 -15.38 20.84
N ALA A 244 0.63 -14.50 19.84
CA ALA A 244 0.75 -14.88 18.44
C ALA A 244 1.14 -13.71 17.52
N LEU A 245 1.61 -14.10 16.32
CA LEU A 245 1.59 -13.26 15.12
C LEU A 245 0.39 -13.67 14.27
N VAL A 246 -0.40 -12.71 13.80
CA VAL A 246 -1.60 -12.97 12.99
C VAL A 246 -1.66 -12.00 11.82
N GLY A 247 -1.84 -12.53 10.62
CA GLY A 247 -2.06 -11.74 9.42
C GLY A 247 -3.51 -11.77 8.99
N TYR A 248 -4.04 -10.63 8.58
CA TYR A 248 -5.37 -10.47 8.03
C TYR A 248 -5.32 -9.83 6.64
N VAL A 249 -6.25 -10.24 5.77
CA VAL A 249 -6.57 -9.48 4.56
C VAL A 249 -8.07 -9.28 4.50
N ASP A 250 -8.51 -8.04 4.30
CA ASP A 250 -9.92 -7.64 4.23
C ASP A 250 -10.73 -8.15 5.44
N GLY A 251 -10.07 -8.09 6.61
CA GLY A 251 -10.62 -8.48 7.90
C GLY A 251 -10.64 -9.99 8.19
N GLU A 252 -10.29 -10.85 7.22
CA GLU A 252 -10.19 -12.30 7.38
C GLU A 252 -8.78 -12.72 7.79
N GLU A 253 -8.66 -13.61 8.78
CA GLU A 253 -7.39 -14.21 9.16
C GLU A 253 -6.89 -15.13 8.03
N TRP A 254 -5.68 -14.90 7.53
CA TRP A 254 -5.06 -15.75 6.50
C TRP A 254 -3.84 -16.52 6.99
N PHE A 255 -3.19 -16.05 8.06
CA PHE A 255 -2.27 -16.88 8.85
C PHE A 255 -2.32 -16.54 10.33
N ARG A 256 -1.95 -17.52 11.15
CA ARG A 256 -1.68 -17.36 12.58
C ARG A 256 -0.49 -18.23 12.96
N MET A 257 0.40 -17.65 13.75
CA MET A 257 1.60 -18.31 14.23
C MET A 257 1.81 -18.09 15.71
N SER A 258 2.17 -19.17 16.38
CA SER A 258 2.74 -19.14 17.72
C SER A 258 3.78 -20.25 17.77
N ASP A 259 5.06 -19.89 17.87
CA ASP A 259 6.11 -20.91 17.92
C ASP A 259 7.26 -20.54 18.86
N GLY A 260 7.57 -21.50 19.72
CA GLY A 260 8.46 -21.36 20.88
C GLY A 260 9.93 -21.28 20.52
N ALA A 261 10.73 -20.79 21.46
CA ALA A 261 12.18 -20.88 21.38
C ALA A 261 12.67 -22.34 21.36
N ASN A 262 13.80 -22.58 20.69
CA ASN A 262 14.50 -23.85 20.70
C ASN A 262 16.02 -23.64 20.91
N SER A 263 16.87 -24.63 20.65
CA SER A 263 18.32 -24.50 20.84
C SER A 263 19.03 -23.60 19.82
N GLU A 264 18.36 -23.22 18.74
CA GLU A 264 18.92 -22.52 17.58
C GLU A 264 18.29 -21.13 17.35
N ARG A 265 17.15 -20.83 18.00
CA ARG A 265 16.43 -19.56 17.86
C ARG A 265 15.59 -19.18 19.07
N GLY A 266 15.24 -17.90 19.14
CA GLY A 266 14.27 -17.34 20.08
C GLY A 266 12.82 -17.67 19.71
N ASN A 267 11.90 -17.22 20.57
CA ASN A 267 10.46 -17.35 20.38
C ASN A 267 9.99 -16.36 19.30
N ILE A 268 9.07 -16.76 18.41
CA ILE A 268 8.69 -15.88 17.28
C ILE A 268 8.08 -14.57 17.78
N GLN A 269 7.40 -14.55 18.92
CA GLN A 269 6.74 -13.36 19.48
C GLN A 269 7.69 -12.44 20.26
N ASP A 270 8.93 -12.87 20.53
CA ASP A 270 9.81 -12.19 21.49
C ASP A 270 10.80 -11.21 20.82
N MET A 271 10.49 -10.67 19.64
CA MET A 271 11.23 -9.50 19.14
C MET A 271 11.24 -8.42 20.23
N PRO A 272 12.40 -7.84 20.62
CA PRO A 272 12.46 -6.92 21.75
C PRO A 272 11.72 -5.60 21.49
N SER A 273 11.82 -5.07 20.27
CA SER A 273 11.21 -3.82 19.82
C SER A 273 11.29 -3.75 18.30
N GLY A 274 10.26 -3.23 17.66
CA GLY A 274 10.25 -2.96 16.23
C GLY A 274 9.36 -1.76 15.86
N HIS A 275 9.42 -1.40 14.58
CA HIS A 275 8.62 -0.33 14.00
C HIS A 275 8.14 -0.74 12.60
N LEU A 276 6.99 -0.20 12.18
CA LEU A 276 6.48 -0.39 10.83
C LEU A 276 7.43 0.28 9.82
N ASN A 277 7.81 -0.47 8.78
CA ASN A 277 8.37 0.05 7.55
C ASN A 277 7.44 -0.24 6.38
N ILE A 278 7.30 0.74 5.49
CA ILE A 278 6.68 0.59 4.18
C ILE A 278 7.79 0.76 3.14
N GLN A 279 7.92 -0.17 2.21
CA GLN A 279 9.02 -0.16 1.24
C GLN A 279 8.52 -0.54 -0.15
N LEU A 280 9.11 0.07 -1.18
CA LEU A 280 9.01 -0.38 -2.58
C LEU A 280 10.42 -0.71 -3.06
N ASP A 281 10.98 -1.82 -2.61
CA ASP A 281 12.40 -2.08 -2.72
C ASP A 281 12.84 -2.59 -4.08
N ASN A 282 14.10 -2.32 -4.43
CA ASN A 282 14.74 -2.82 -5.63
C ASN A 282 15.71 -3.95 -5.28
N PHE A 283 15.46 -5.15 -5.81
CA PHE A 283 16.29 -6.34 -5.56
C PHE A 283 17.22 -6.68 -6.73
N THR A 284 17.13 -5.98 -7.87
CA THR A 284 17.65 -6.47 -9.15
C THR A 284 18.85 -5.70 -9.70
N GLY A 285 19.07 -4.44 -9.33
CA GLY A 285 20.28 -3.70 -9.75
C GLY A 285 20.18 -2.18 -9.63
N ALA A 286 21.15 -1.45 -10.20
CA ALA A 286 21.24 0.02 -10.11
C ALA A 286 20.45 0.80 -11.18
N GLY A 287 19.53 0.15 -11.91
CA GLY A 287 18.75 0.76 -12.99
C GLY A 287 18.18 -0.27 -13.97
N GLY A 288 17.37 0.19 -14.92
CA GLY A 288 16.63 -0.69 -15.85
C GLY A 288 15.42 -1.34 -15.19
N LEU A 289 14.87 -0.66 -14.17
CA LEU A 289 13.68 -1.10 -13.45
C LEU A 289 12.44 -0.73 -14.25
N ARG A 290 11.38 -1.52 -14.14
CA ARG A 290 10.06 -1.19 -14.61
C ARG A 290 9.47 -0.20 -13.60
N PRO A 291 9.15 1.05 -14.01
CA PRO A 291 8.53 1.99 -13.08
C PRO A 291 7.26 1.43 -12.47
N ALA A 292 7.07 1.68 -11.18
CA ALA A 292 5.98 1.13 -10.38
C ALA A 292 5.49 2.14 -9.34
N VAL A 293 4.26 1.96 -8.87
CA VAL A 293 3.71 2.69 -7.74
C VAL A 293 3.25 1.72 -6.66
N PHE A 294 3.42 2.13 -5.40
CA PHE A 294 2.81 1.51 -4.24
C PHE A 294 2.03 2.59 -3.49
N GLU A 295 0.71 2.45 -3.49
CA GLU A 295 -0.23 3.45 -3.00
C GLU A 295 -0.84 2.98 -1.68
N VAL A 296 -0.96 3.90 -0.73
CA VAL A 296 -1.50 3.65 0.60
C VAL A 296 -2.53 4.73 0.91
N ASP A 297 -3.78 4.30 1.12
CA ASP A 297 -4.91 5.16 1.45
C ASP A 297 -4.81 5.61 2.92
N TRP A 298 -4.59 4.66 3.83
CA TRP A 298 -4.38 4.94 5.25
C TRP A 298 -3.53 3.86 5.93
N VAL A 299 -2.93 4.26 7.06
CA VAL A 299 -2.26 3.40 8.03
C VAL A 299 -2.88 3.66 9.39
N ARG A 300 -3.47 2.62 10.00
CA ARG A 300 -4.03 2.70 11.35
C ARG A 300 -3.29 1.75 12.27
N VAL A 301 -2.92 2.24 13.45
CA VAL A 301 -2.21 1.48 14.47
C VAL A 301 -3.08 1.36 15.71
N TYR A 302 -3.07 0.21 16.36
CA TYR A 302 -3.83 -0.06 17.57
C TYR A 302 -2.93 -0.70 18.63
N GLU A 303 -3.38 -0.66 19.88
CA GLU A 303 -2.81 -1.46 20.98
C GLU A 303 -2.89 -2.96 20.68
#